data_AF-A0A4Y2JSF6-F1
#
_entry.id   AF-A0A4Y2JSF6-F1
#
_cell.length_a   1.000
_cell.length_b   1.000
_cell.length_c   1.000
_cell.angle_alpha   90.00
_cell.angle_beta   90.00
_cell.angle_gamma   90.00
#
_symmetry.space_group_name_H-M   'P 1'
#
loop_
_entity.id
_entity.type
_entity.pdbx_description
1 polymer ?
#
loop_
_entity_poly.entity_id
_entity_poly.type
_entity_poly.pdbx_seq_one_letter_code
_entity_poly.pdbx_strand_id
1 'polypeptide(L)'
;MKQFVEALPKEGECFKYLCDQFLGLSETKLKEGVFVGPNNRKIMKNENFETKMETNERKAWESLKLVFTSFLGNKKDPNYKYIVEEMIKNFTILGCSMSLKVHFLDSHFDYFPENLGAVSEEQGERFHQDIKEMERISSKMECQHDSRLLLDAAKRQSLQISQEEK
;
A
#
# COMPACT_ATOMS: atom_id res chain seq x y z
N MET A 1 -9.74 2.74 0.20
CA MET A 1 -8.81 2.13 1.18
C MET A 1 -8.91 2.75 2.56
N LYS A 2 -8.52 4.01 2.78
CA LYS A 2 -8.56 4.64 4.10
C LYS A 2 -9.88 4.43 4.87
N GLN A 3 -11.00 4.88 4.30
CA GLN A 3 -12.33 4.78 4.94
C GLN A 3 -12.75 3.34 5.25
N PHE A 4 -12.42 2.41 4.36
CA PHE A 4 -12.70 0.99 4.57
C PHE A 4 -11.96 0.46 5.81
N VAL A 5 -10.66 0.75 5.93
CA VAL A 5 -9.83 0.27 7.04
C VAL A 5 -10.19 0.97 8.36
N GLU A 6 -10.58 2.24 8.31
CA GLU A 6 -11.10 2.97 9.49
C GLU A 6 -12.35 2.28 10.05
N ALA A 7 -13.26 1.82 9.19
CA ALA A 7 -14.51 1.15 9.58
C ALA A 7 -14.34 -0.31 10.04
N LEU A 8 -13.20 -0.96 9.76
CA LEU A 8 -12.97 -2.34 10.21
C LEU A 8 -12.89 -2.43 11.74
N PRO A 9 -13.51 -3.46 12.36
CA PRO A 9 -13.30 -3.79 13.77
C PRO A 9 -11.82 -4.07 14.04
N LYS A 10 -11.22 -3.40 15.04
CA LYS A 10 -9.77 -3.49 15.28
C LYS A 10 -9.35 -4.85 15.85
N GLU A 11 -10.28 -5.53 16.50
CA GLU A 11 -10.12 -6.86 17.04
C GLU A 11 -10.54 -7.96 16.03
N GLY A 12 -11.11 -7.57 14.88
CA GLY A 12 -11.59 -8.48 13.83
C GLY A 12 -10.46 -9.17 13.06
N GLU A 13 -10.75 -10.34 12.48
CA GLU A 13 -9.77 -11.12 11.73
C GLU A 13 -9.21 -10.38 10.51
N CYS A 14 -10.07 -9.65 9.79
CA CYS A 14 -9.66 -8.85 8.64
C CYS A 14 -8.58 -7.82 9.00
N PHE A 15 -8.79 -7.05 10.07
CA PHE A 15 -7.83 -6.04 10.51
C PHE A 15 -6.53 -6.66 11.05
N LYS A 16 -6.62 -7.74 11.83
CA LYS A 16 -5.44 -8.48 12.31
C LYS A 16 -4.59 -9.00 11.16
N TYR A 17 -5.23 -9.62 10.17
CA TYR A 17 -4.52 -10.08 8.97
C TYR A 17 -3.87 -8.92 8.21
N LEU A 18 -4.53 -7.77 8.12
CA LEU A 18 -3.97 -6.57 7.51
C LEU A 18 -2.69 -6.11 8.24
N CYS A 19 -2.67 -6.15 9.57
CA CYS A 19 -1.45 -5.88 10.36
C CYS A 19 -0.31 -6.84 10.02
N ASP A 20 -0.60 -8.14 9.93
CA ASP A 20 0.40 -9.17 9.62
C ASP A 20 0.99 -9.00 8.20
N GLN A 21 0.20 -8.51 7.25
CA GLN A 21 0.67 -8.27 5.88
C GLN A 21 1.62 -7.06 5.75
N PHE A 22 1.59 -6.16 6.73
CA PHE A 22 2.30 -4.88 6.70
C PHE A 22 3.11 -4.64 8.00
N LEU A 23 3.96 -5.61 8.37
CA LEU A 23 4.86 -5.51 9.54
C LEU A 23 5.78 -4.27 9.56
N GLY A 24 5.97 -3.61 8.42
CA GLY A 24 6.74 -2.37 8.31
C GLY A 24 5.96 -1.08 8.58
N LEU A 25 4.64 -1.17 8.81
CA LEU A 25 3.80 -0.02 9.18
C LEU A 25 3.50 -0.07 10.68
N SER A 26 3.41 1.12 11.30
CA SER A 26 2.92 1.20 12.67
C SER A 26 1.42 0.88 12.71
N GLU A 27 0.97 0.33 13.83
CA GLU A 27 -0.46 0.09 14.07
C GLU A 27 -1.30 1.36 13.92
N THR A 28 -0.77 2.52 14.33
CA THR A 28 -1.43 3.83 14.14
C THR A 28 -1.67 4.15 12.67
N LYS A 29 -0.66 3.96 11.81
CA LYS A 29 -0.80 4.16 10.35
C LYS A 29 -1.80 3.20 9.74
N LEU A 30 -1.86 1.96 10.23
CA LEU A 30 -2.84 0.97 9.79
C LEU A 30 -4.26 1.36 10.22
N LYS A 31 -4.47 1.77 11.48
CA LYS A 31 -5.76 2.22 12.01
C LYS A 31 -6.30 3.44 11.27
N GLU A 32 -5.44 4.40 10.97
CA GLU A 32 -5.76 5.62 10.21
C GLU A 32 -5.85 5.39 8.70
N GLY A 33 -5.63 4.15 8.24
CA GLY A 33 -5.72 3.80 6.83
C GLY A 33 -4.69 4.52 5.95
N VAL A 34 -3.51 4.82 6.49
CA VAL A 34 -2.40 5.50 5.82
C VAL A 34 -1.65 4.50 4.94
N PHE A 35 -2.16 4.33 3.71
CA PHE A 35 -1.58 3.47 2.70
C PHE A 35 -1.09 4.29 1.50
N VAL A 36 0.09 3.92 1.00
CA VAL A 36 0.63 4.42 -0.28
C VAL A 36 0.19 3.51 -1.44
N GLY A 37 0.32 3.97 -2.69
CA GLY A 37 -0.09 3.25 -3.90
C GLY A 37 0.29 1.74 -3.92
N PRO A 38 1.55 1.34 -3.67
CA PRO A 38 1.95 -0.07 -3.62
C PRO A 38 1.22 -0.88 -2.56
N ASN A 39 0.97 -0.31 -1.39
CA ASN A 39 0.30 -1.04 -0.32
C ASN A 39 -1.13 -1.35 -0.75
N ASN A 40 -1.83 -0.36 -1.33
CA ASN A 40 -3.15 -0.52 -1.91
C ASN A 40 -3.15 -1.60 -3.01
N ARG A 41 -2.17 -1.57 -3.93
CA ARG A 41 -2.03 -2.59 -4.99
C ARG A 41 -1.76 -3.99 -4.43
N LYS A 42 -0.91 -4.10 -3.40
CA LYS A 42 -0.57 -5.38 -2.76
C LYS A 42 -1.81 -6.02 -2.14
N ILE A 43 -2.58 -5.24 -1.39
CA ILE A 43 -3.77 -5.76 -0.71
C ILE A 43 -4.92 -6.04 -1.67
N MET A 44 -5.09 -5.23 -2.73
CA MET A 44 -6.09 -5.45 -3.79
C MET A 44 -5.89 -6.75 -4.57
N LYS A 45 -4.65 -7.26 -4.64
CA LYS A 45 -4.30 -8.52 -5.31
C LYS A 45 -4.25 -9.73 -4.37
N ASN A 46 -4.42 -9.52 -3.07
CA ASN A 46 -4.27 -10.60 -2.10
C ASN A 46 -5.60 -11.32 -1.91
N GLU A 47 -5.77 -12.45 -2.60
CA GLU A 47 -6.99 -13.27 -2.52
C GLU A 47 -7.25 -13.82 -1.10
N ASN A 48 -6.19 -14.10 -0.33
CA ASN A 48 -6.33 -14.58 1.04
C ASN A 48 -6.95 -13.51 1.96
N PHE A 49 -6.82 -12.23 1.63
CA PHE A 49 -7.40 -11.15 2.44
C PHE A 49 -8.93 -11.25 2.51
N GLU A 50 -9.56 -11.62 1.40
CA GLU A 50 -11.03 -11.73 1.30
C GLU A 50 -11.58 -12.86 2.15
N THR A 51 -10.78 -13.92 2.34
CA THR A 51 -11.14 -15.05 3.20
C THR A 51 -11.23 -14.67 4.68
N LYS A 52 -10.62 -13.55 5.08
CA LYS A 52 -10.61 -13.03 6.45
C LYS A 52 -11.71 -12.02 6.75
N MET A 53 -12.54 -11.71 5.75
CA MET A 53 -13.61 -10.73 5.87
C MET A 53 -14.93 -11.36 6.26
N GLU A 54 -15.62 -10.70 7.17
CA GLU A 54 -17.04 -10.94 7.44
C GLU A 54 -17.91 -10.51 6.26
N THR A 55 -19.20 -10.89 6.29
CA THR A 55 -20.11 -10.68 5.15
C THR A 55 -20.19 -9.21 4.70
N ASN A 56 -20.36 -8.27 5.63
CA ASN A 56 -20.48 -6.84 5.29
C ASN A 56 -19.13 -6.24 4.86
N GLU A 57 -18.04 -6.66 5.50
CA GLU A 57 -16.68 -6.27 5.12
C GLU A 57 -16.38 -6.72 3.69
N ARG A 58 -16.74 -7.96 3.34
CA ARG A 58 -16.55 -8.51 2.00
C ARG A 58 -17.34 -7.75 0.94
N LYS A 59 -18.62 -7.46 1.17
CA LYS A 59 -19.44 -6.68 0.23
C LYS A 59 -18.88 -5.27 0.00
N ALA A 60 -18.46 -4.60 1.07
CA ALA A 60 -17.80 -3.30 0.95
C ALA A 60 -16.46 -3.41 0.22
N TRP A 61 -15.67 -4.45 0.48
CA TRP A 61 -14.41 -4.71 -0.20
C TRP A 61 -14.57 -4.97 -1.70
N GLU A 62 -15.51 -5.84 -2.07
CA GLU A 62 -15.79 -6.19 -3.47
C GLU A 62 -16.27 -4.98 -4.28
N SER A 63 -17.19 -4.19 -3.72
CA SER A 63 -17.63 -2.95 -4.35
C SER A 63 -16.50 -1.91 -4.45
N LEU A 64 -15.61 -1.83 -3.45
CA LEU A 64 -14.41 -1.02 -3.55
C LEU A 64 -13.48 -1.49 -4.67
N LYS A 65 -13.16 -2.80 -4.74
CA LYS A 65 -12.36 -3.39 -5.82
C LYS A 65 -12.94 -3.04 -7.19
N LEU A 66 -14.26 -3.17 -7.33
CA LEU A 66 -14.96 -2.88 -8.57
C LEU A 66 -14.79 -1.42 -9.00
N VAL A 67 -14.94 -0.45 -8.07
CA VAL A 67 -14.64 0.95 -8.35
C VAL A 67 -13.19 1.14 -8.79
N PHE A 68 -12.22 0.50 -8.12
CA PHE A 68 -10.81 0.60 -8.51
C PHE A 68 -10.56 0.08 -9.93
N THR A 69 -11.16 -1.06 -10.30
CA THR A 69 -10.98 -1.65 -11.64
C THR A 69 -11.74 -0.91 -12.73
N SER A 70 -12.94 -0.43 -12.43
CA SER A 70 -13.84 0.23 -13.39
C SER A 70 -13.51 1.72 -13.59
N PHE A 71 -12.79 2.33 -12.66
CA PHE A 71 -12.43 3.75 -12.70
C PHE A 71 -10.96 3.99 -13.08
N LEU A 72 -10.03 3.32 -12.40
CA LEU A 72 -8.59 3.53 -12.62
C LEU A 72 -8.05 2.71 -13.80
N GLY A 73 -8.92 1.99 -14.50
CA GLY A 73 -8.59 1.34 -15.76
C GLY A 73 -8.43 2.33 -16.92
N ASN A 74 -7.98 1.81 -18.06
CA ASN A 74 -7.83 2.60 -19.29
C ASN A 74 -9.18 2.96 -19.95
N LYS A 75 -10.27 2.35 -19.50
CA LYS A 75 -11.63 2.59 -19.99
C LYS A 75 -12.57 2.76 -18.81
N LYS A 76 -13.29 3.87 -18.80
CA LYS A 76 -14.40 4.17 -17.88
C LYS A 76 -15.58 3.24 -18.17
N ASP A 77 -16.09 2.57 -17.14
CA ASP A 77 -17.26 1.70 -17.26
C ASP A 77 -18.55 2.53 -17.50
N PRO A 78 -19.41 2.17 -18.48
CA PRO A 78 -20.65 2.91 -18.72
C PRO A 78 -21.63 2.88 -17.52
N ASN A 79 -21.54 1.86 -16.66
CA ASN A 79 -22.38 1.71 -15.47
C ASN A 79 -21.70 2.28 -14.21
N TYR A 80 -20.66 3.09 -14.35
CA TYR A 80 -19.87 3.58 -13.23
C TYR A 80 -20.70 4.25 -12.12
N LYS A 81 -21.73 5.03 -12.50
CA LYS A 81 -22.62 5.68 -11.53
C LYS A 81 -23.26 4.65 -10.59
N TYR A 82 -23.79 3.57 -11.14
CA TYR A 82 -24.37 2.48 -10.36
C TYR A 82 -23.32 1.80 -9.47
N ILE A 83 -22.11 1.57 -10.00
CA ILE A 83 -21.00 0.96 -9.25
C ILE A 83 -20.63 1.82 -8.02
N VAL A 84 -20.55 3.14 -8.18
CA VAL A 84 -20.27 4.07 -7.07
C VAL A 84 -21.41 4.11 -6.06
N GLU A 85 -22.66 4.20 -6.53
CA GLU A 85 -23.84 4.18 -5.66
C GLU A 85 -23.89 2.89 -4.83
N GLU A 86 -23.58 1.73 -5.42
CA GLU A 86 -23.50 0.45 -4.73
C GLU A 86 -22.37 0.41 -3.70
N MET A 87 -21.18 0.92 -4.05
CA MET A 87 -20.08 1.05 -3.09
C MET A 87 -20.48 1.92 -1.90
N ILE A 88 -21.11 3.08 -2.13
CA ILE A 88 -21.55 3.99 -1.07
C ILE A 88 -22.56 3.32 -0.14
N LYS A 89 -23.51 2.56 -0.69
CA LYS A 89 -24.48 1.78 0.10
C LYS A 89 -23.77 0.76 1.00
N ASN A 90 -22.85 -0.04 0.44
CA ASN A 90 -22.11 -1.04 1.22
C ASN A 90 -21.20 -0.40 2.27
N PHE A 91 -20.59 0.75 1.96
CA PHE A 91 -19.78 1.52 2.90
C PHE A 91 -20.63 2.07 4.05
N THR A 92 -21.83 2.55 3.75
CA THR A 92 -22.77 3.02 4.77
C THR A 92 -23.19 1.87 5.71
N ILE A 93 -23.48 0.68 5.16
CA ILE A 93 -23.81 -0.51 5.95
C ILE A 93 -22.64 -0.93 6.84
N LEU A 94 -21.40 -0.84 6.35
CA LEU A 94 -20.20 -1.13 7.13
C LEU A 94 -19.91 -0.07 8.22
N GLY A 95 -20.53 1.12 8.13
CA GLY A 95 -20.28 2.24 9.04
C GLY A 95 -19.12 3.15 8.61
N CYS A 96 -18.72 3.12 7.33
CA CYS A 96 -17.72 4.03 6.78
C CYS A 96 -18.24 5.47 6.79
N SER A 97 -17.37 6.42 7.13
CA SER A 97 -17.68 7.84 7.00
C SER A 97 -17.59 8.29 5.54
N MET A 98 -18.43 9.25 5.15
CA MET A 98 -18.32 9.85 3.82
C MET A 98 -17.13 10.81 3.77
N SER A 99 -16.01 10.35 3.21
CA SER A 99 -14.85 11.21 2.97
C SER A 99 -15.10 12.17 1.79
N LEU A 100 -14.37 13.29 1.76
CA LEU A 100 -14.40 14.23 0.64
C LEU A 100 -14.12 13.55 -0.71
N LYS A 101 -13.25 12.53 -0.73
CA LYS A 101 -12.95 11.76 -1.95
C LYS A 101 -14.16 10.95 -2.43
N VAL A 102 -14.89 10.31 -1.51
CA VAL A 102 -16.09 9.54 -1.86
C VAL A 102 -17.21 10.48 -2.33
N HIS A 103 -17.39 11.61 -1.65
CA HIS A 103 -18.35 12.64 -2.07
C HIS A 103 -18.01 13.22 -3.45
N PHE A 104 -16.73 13.49 -3.72
CA PHE A 104 -16.29 13.98 -5.03
C PHE A 104 -16.53 12.95 -6.14
N LEU A 105 -16.28 11.66 -5.87
CA LEU A 105 -16.56 10.57 -6.81
C LEU A 105 -18.06 10.46 -7.15
N ASP A 106 -18.93 10.66 -6.16
CA ASP A 106 -20.38 10.63 -6.32
C ASP A 106 -20.92 11.86 -7.08
N SER A 107 -20.48 13.06 -6.68
CA SER A 107 -21.03 14.33 -7.17
C SER A 107 -20.43 14.83 -8.48
N HIS A 108 -19.17 14.48 -8.77
CA HIS A 108 -18.40 15.08 -9.88
C HIS A 108 -17.82 14.05 -10.83
N PHE A 109 -18.51 12.93 -11.00
CA PHE A 109 -18.12 11.85 -11.91
C PHE A 109 -17.89 12.31 -13.37
N ASP A 110 -18.69 13.27 -13.86
CA ASP A 110 -18.60 13.78 -15.24
C ASP A 110 -17.32 14.59 -15.50
N TYR A 111 -16.64 15.03 -14.45
CA TYR A 111 -15.38 15.76 -14.55
C TYR A 111 -14.22 14.89 -15.04
N PHE A 112 -14.31 13.58 -14.86
CA PHE A 112 -13.21 12.66 -15.14
C PHE A 112 -13.17 12.24 -16.62
N PRO A 113 -11.99 12.32 -17.28
CA PRO A 113 -11.82 11.85 -18.66
C PRO A 113 -12.07 10.35 -18.79
N GLU A 114 -12.36 9.87 -19.99
CA GLU A 114 -12.65 8.44 -20.26
C GLU A 114 -11.48 7.49 -19.96
N ASN A 115 -10.24 8.00 -20.01
CA ASN A 115 -9.03 7.24 -19.75
C ASN A 115 -8.25 7.85 -18.59
N LEU A 116 -8.57 7.42 -17.37
CA LEU A 116 -7.92 7.91 -16.15
C LEU A 116 -6.56 7.27 -15.89
N GLY A 117 -6.35 6.03 -16.34
CA GLY A 117 -5.06 5.37 -16.25
C GLY A 117 -3.93 6.17 -16.92
N ALA A 118 -4.23 6.86 -18.02
CA ALA A 118 -3.27 7.70 -18.73
C ALA A 118 -2.93 9.04 -18.01
N VAL A 119 -3.82 9.53 -17.14
CA VAL A 119 -3.67 10.82 -16.45
C VAL A 119 -3.30 10.62 -14.97
N SER A 120 -3.29 9.39 -14.48
CA SER A 120 -2.96 9.05 -13.11
C SER A 120 -1.46 9.31 -12.82
N GLU A 121 -1.16 9.93 -11.67
CA GLU A 121 0.21 10.14 -11.18
C GLU A 121 0.93 8.85 -10.74
N GLU A 122 0.35 7.68 -11.01
CA GLU A 122 0.85 6.37 -10.61
C GLU A 122 2.32 6.12 -11.02
N GLN A 123 2.73 6.64 -12.18
CA GLN A 123 4.11 6.57 -12.66
C GLN A 123 5.06 7.43 -11.81
N GLY A 124 4.62 8.62 -11.41
CA GLY A 124 5.37 9.50 -10.51
C GLY A 124 5.55 8.87 -9.13
N GLU A 125 4.50 8.28 -8.55
CA GLU A 125 4.60 7.58 -7.27
C GLU A 125 5.55 6.38 -7.32
N ARG A 126 5.54 5.62 -8.42
CA ARG A 126 6.46 4.47 -8.63
C ARG A 126 7.91 4.94 -8.72
N PHE A 127 8.18 6.01 -9.46
CA PHE A 127 9.52 6.56 -9.63
C PHE A 127 10.15 6.96 -8.29
N HIS A 128 9.42 7.67 -7.42
CA HIS A 128 9.92 8.05 -6.09
C HIS A 128 10.25 6.83 -5.21
N GLN A 129 9.51 5.72 -5.36
CA GLN A 129 9.74 4.50 -4.60
C GLN A 129 10.92 3.71 -5.11
N ASP A 130 11.08 3.61 -6.43
CA ASP A 130 12.23 2.97 -7.06
C ASP A 130 13.53 3.69 -6.66
N ILE A 131 13.52 5.04 -6.61
CA ILE A 131 14.65 5.83 -6.09
C ILE A 131 14.92 5.49 -4.62
N LYS A 132 13.90 5.51 -3.76
CA LYS A 132 14.06 5.21 -2.33
C LYS A 132 14.62 3.81 -2.09
N GLU A 133 14.22 2.83 -2.89
CA GLU A 133 14.76 1.47 -2.82
C GLU A 133 16.19 1.40 -3.35
N MET A 134 16.52 2.11 -4.44
CA MET A 134 17.89 2.25 -4.94
C MET A 134 18.82 2.86 -3.90
N GLU A 135 18.41 3.93 -3.22
CA GLU A 135 19.15 4.55 -2.11
C GLU A 135 19.38 3.54 -0.98
N ARG A 136 18.34 2.80 -0.58
CA ARG A 136 18.44 1.77 0.47
C ARG A 136 19.41 0.65 0.11
N ILE A 137 19.41 0.21 -1.14
CA ILE A 137 20.33 -0.82 -1.65
C ILE A 137 21.76 -0.26 -1.70
N SER A 138 21.94 0.97 -2.19
CA SER A 138 23.23 1.66 -2.25
C SER A 138 23.85 1.82 -0.87
N SER A 139 23.13 2.34 0.12
CA SER A 139 23.64 2.47 1.50
C SER A 139 23.98 1.13 2.14
N LYS A 140 23.28 0.04 1.79
CA LYS A 140 23.65 -1.32 2.24
C LYS A 140 24.95 -1.81 1.62
N MET A 141 25.17 -1.55 0.33
CA MET A 141 26.40 -1.94 -0.35
C MET A 141 27.61 -1.16 0.19
N GLU A 142 27.45 0.13 0.46
CA GLU A 142 28.48 0.95 1.12
C GLU A 142 28.82 0.41 2.51
N CYS A 143 27.82 0.14 3.34
CA CYS A 143 28.03 -0.46 4.67
C CYS A 143 28.74 -1.83 4.61
N GLN A 144 28.41 -2.66 3.61
CA GLN A 144 29.07 -3.95 3.40
C GLN A 144 30.53 -3.79 2.91
N HIS A 145 30.79 -2.82 2.04
CA HIS A 145 32.13 -2.51 1.58
C HIS A 145 33.01 -2.00 2.73
N ASP A 146 32.49 -1.07 3.53
CA ASP A 146 33.20 -0.52 4.69
C ASP A 146 33.46 -1.60 5.76
N SER A 147 32.49 -2.47 6.03
CA SER A 147 32.69 -3.63 6.93
C SER A 147 33.80 -4.56 6.42
N ARG A 148 33.88 -4.78 5.10
CA ARG A 148 34.91 -5.63 4.50
C ARG A 148 36.29 -5.00 4.59
N LEU A 149 36.41 -3.70 4.35
CA LEU A 149 37.65 -2.94 4.51
C LEU A 149 38.16 -2.96 5.96
N LEU A 150 37.26 -2.77 6.94
CA LEU A 150 37.62 -2.84 8.36
C LEU A 150 38.13 -4.23 8.75
N LEU A 151 37.52 -5.30 8.24
CA LEU A 151 37.95 -6.67 8.48
C LEU A 151 39.35 -6.95 7.89
N ASP A 152 39.62 -6.43 6.70
CA ASP A 152 40.92 -6.58 6.03
C ASP A 152 42.02 -5.77 6.71
N ALA A 153 41.69 -4.57 7.22
CA ALA A 153 42.61 -3.75 8.02
C ALA A 153 42.99 -4.45 9.34
N ALA A 154 42.00 -5.01 10.06
CA ALA A 154 42.23 -5.74 11.30
C ALA A 154 43.13 -6.98 11.07
N LYS A 155 42.91 -7.72 9.99
CA LYS A 155 43.78 -8.85 9.61
C LYS A 155 45.21 -8.41 9.33
N ARG A 156 45.42 -7.30 8.60
CA ARG A 156 46.77 -6.77 8.34
C ARG A 156 47.49 -6.35 9.61
N GLN A 157 46.81 -5.69 10.54
CA GLN A 157 47.39 -5.34 11.85
C GLN A 157 47.78 -6.59 12.65
N SER A 158 46.92 -7.62 12.69
CA SER A 158 47.27 -8.88 13.38
C SER A 158 48.50 -9.58 12.79
N LEU A 159 48.66 -9.52 11.46
CA LEU A 159 49.81 -10.08 10.75
C LEU A 159 51.11 -9.32 11.03
N GLN A 160 51.06 -7.99 11.13
CA GLN A 160 52.22 -7.17 11.49
C GLN A 160 52.65 -7.39 12.94
N ILE A 161 51.70 -7.45 13.87
CA ILE A 161 51.98 -7.74 15.30
C ILE A 161 52.67 -9.10 15.46
N SER A 162 52.20 -10.13 14.73
CA SER A 162 52.84 -11.45 14.74
C SER A 162 54.22 -11.51 14.08
N GLN A 163 54.62 -10.50 13.31
CA GLN A 163 55.96 -10.39 12.71
C GLN A 163 56.94 -9.59 13.59
N GLU A 164 56.44 -8.67 14.43
CA GLU A 164 57.26 -7.90 15.38
C GLU A 164 57.55 -8.66 16.69
N GLU A 165 56.76 -9.68 17.02
CA GLU A 165 56.96 -10.54 18.20
C GLU A 165 57.94 -11.73 17.97
N LYS A 166 58.68 -11.75 16.86
CA LYS A 166 59.73 -12.73 16.54
C LYS A 166 61.12 -12.10 16.47
#